data_AF-A0A8S0UWS6-F1
#
_entry.id   AF-A0A8S0UWS6-F1
#
_cell.length_a   1.000
_cell.length_b   1.000
_cell.length_c   1.000
_cell.angle_alpha   90.00
_cell.angle_beta   90.00
_cell.angle_gamma   90.00
#
_symmetry.space_group_name_H-M   'P 1'
#
loop_
_entity.id
_entity.type
_entity.pdbx_description
1 polymer ?
#
loop_
_entity_poly.entity_id
_entity_poly.type
_entity_poly.pdbx_seq_one_letter_code
_entity_poly.pdbx_strand_id
1 'polypeptide(L)'
;MESPRHKCLKLVISEPDNVTESEPIFVKGTWYPTRFDLSITNGLQAWTCHATEEEVKERASQWDQPVSEYIDLAEKYLGFEQPGSVYGFSDAGNGFRRLTWTFEKEGTKLEWRWKCQPSPNSKKTTADVLDFLMDANIRLSEEVVLKTQSAERLKLEAEKCLAQSEKLGNEKAEFENKIYGKV
;
A
#
# COMPACT_ATOMS: atom_id res chain seq x y z
N MET A 1 -0.05 -10.86 -21.06
CA MET A 1 0.09 -11.28 -19.65
C MET A 1 0.14 -10.02 -18.82
N GLU A 2 -0.72 -9.88 -17.83
CA GLU A 2 -0.64 -8.76 -16.89
C GLU A 2 0.64 -8.90 -16.05
N SER A 3 1.38 -7.80 -15.89
CA SER A 3 2.55 -7.77 -15.02
C SER A 3 2.11 -7.91 -13.55
N PRO A 4 2.86 -8.63 -12.71
CA PRO A 4 2.51 -8.77 -11.31
C PRO A 4 2.54 -7.42 -10.60
N ARG A 5 1.63 -7.25 -9.62
CA ARG A 5 1.59 -6.07 -8.76
C ARG A 5 2.54 -6.29 -7.58
N HIS A 6 3.21 -5.24 -7.12
CA HIS A 6 4.14 -5.33 -6.01
C HIS A 6 3.80 -4.30 -4.95
N LYS A 7 3.79 -4.73 -3.69
CA LYS A 7 3.65 -3.86 -2.52
C LYS A 7 4.60 -4.28 -1.43
N CYS A 8 5.08 -3.33 -0.64
CA CYS A 8 5.91 -3.60 0.52
C CYS A 8 5.39 -2.82 1.71
N LEU A 9 5.13 -3.52 2.81
CA LEU A 9 4.64 -2.96 4.05
C LEU A 9 5.66 -3.17 5.16
N LYS A 10 5.95 -2.11 5.91
CA LYS A 10 6.66 -2.20 7.18
C LYS A 10 5.63 -2.46 8.27
N LEU A 11 5.77 -3.57 8.98
CA LEU A 11 4.93 -3.93 10.13
C LEU A 11 5.74 -3.84 11.41
N VAL A 12 5.17 -3.20 12.44
CA VAL A 12 5.70 -3.21 13.80
C VAL A 12 4.86 -4.19 14.60
N ILE A 13 5.47 -5.29 15.04
CA ILE A 13 4.75 -6.39 15.68
C ILE A 13 5.01 -6.33 17.18
N SER A 14 4.03 -5.86 17.92
CA SER A 14 4.07 -5.89 19.38
C SER A 14 3.77 -7.30 19.87
N GLU A 15 4.80 -8.04 20.29
CA GLU A 15 4.59 -9.27 21.05
C GLU A 15 4.11 -8.88 22.46
N PRO A 16 2.99 -9.44 22.95
CA PRO A 16 2.40 -9.05 24.24
C PRO A 16 3.32 -9.33 25.45
N ASP A 17 4.31 -10.22 25.31
CA ASP A 17 5.18 -10.66 26.40
C ASP A 17 6.61 -10.09 26.34
N ASN A 18 6.94 -9.27 25.34
CA ASN A 18 8.31 -8.79 25.14
C ASN A 18 8.38 -7.26 25.26
N VAL A 19 8.95 -6.78 26.37
CA VAL A 19 9.16 -5.35 26.69
C VAL A 19 10.31 -4.75 25.85
N THR A 20 11.02 -5.58 25.11
CA THR A 20 12.09 -5.17 24.20
C THR A 20 11.47 -4.63 22.91
N GLU A 21 11.95 -3.48 22.45
CA GLU A 21 11.46 -2.76 21.27
C GLU A 21 11.07 -3.71 20.12
N SER A 22 9.79 -3.68 19.73
CA SER A 22 9.24 -4.49 18.64
C SER A 22 10.05 -4.30 17.36
N GLU A 23 10.86 -5.29 16.99
CA GLU A 23 11.64 -5.21 15.75
C GLU A 23 10.68 -5.19 14.54
N PRO A 24 10.78 -4.18 13.66
CA PRO A 24 9.92 -4.12 12.50
C PRO A 24 10.29 -5.20 11.50
N ILE A 25 9.28 -5.77 10.85
CA ILE A 25 9.47 -6.62 9.68
C ILE A 25 9.01 -5.89 8.41
N PHE A 26 9.63 -6.20 7.29
CA PHE A 26 9.20 -5.75 5.98
C PHE A 26 8.60 -6.93 5.23
N VAL A 27 7.38 -6.75 4.74
CA VAL A 27 6.62 -7.76 3.98
C VAL A 27 6.45 -7.25 2.55
N LYS A 28 7.19 -7.82 1.61
CA LYS A 28 7.04 -7.56 0.17
C LYS A 28 6.12 -8.63 -0.42
N GLY A 29 4.96 -8.22 -0.91
CA GLY A 29 4.04 -9.07 -1.67
C GLY A 29 4.21 -8.89 -3.17
N THR A 30 4.19 -10.00 -3.90
CA THR A 30 4.09 -10.07 -5.36
C THR A 30 2.78 -10.75 -5.70
N TRP A 31 1.88 -10.01 -6.32
CA TRP A 31 0.48 -10.38 -6.51
C TRP A 31 0.22 -10.70 -7.97
N TYR A 32 -0.29 -11.90 -8.23
CA TYR A 32 -0.78 -12.36 -9.52
C TYR A 32 -2.31 -12.50 -9.45
N PRO A 33 -3.03 -12.64 -10.59
CA PRO A 33 -4.48 -12.79 -10.57
C PRO A 33 -5.00 -14.01 -9.80
N THR A 34 -4.18 -15.05 -9.63
CA THR A 34 -4.58 -16.37 -9.10
C THR A 34 -3.69 -16.87 -7.96
N ARG A 35 -2.55 -16.20 -7.70
CA ARG A 35 -1.56 -16.61 -6.71
C ARG A 35 -0.79 -15.41 -6.16
N PHE A 36 -0.02 -15.60 -5.10
CA PHE A 36 0.89 -14.57 -4.62
C PHE A 36 2.14 -15.16 -3.96
N ASP A 37 3.21 -14.38 -3.99
CA ASP A 37 4.47 -14.70 -3.33
C ASP A 37 4.80 -13.61 -2.30
N LEU A 38 5.16 -13.98 -1.08
CA LEU A 38 5.60 -13.06 -0.04
C LEU A 38 7.08 -13.27 0.27
N SER A 39 7.81 -12.17 0.37
CA SER A 39 9.18 -12.10 0.88
C SER A 39 9.20 -11.23 2.11
N ILE A 40 9.60 -11.80 3.24
CA ILE A 40 9.56 -11.15 4.56
C ILE A 40 10.97 -11.07 5.12
N THR A 41 11.35 -9.94 5.70
CA THR A 41 12.67 -9.77 6.35
C THR A 41 12.58 -8.89 7.59
N ASN A 42 13.37 -9.20 8.62
CA ASN A 42 13.62 -8.31 9.75
C ASN A 42 15.01 -7.65 9.66
N GLY A 43 15.68 -7.74 8.50
CA GLY A 43 17.05 -7.26 8.28
C GLY A 43 18.14 -8.29 8.58
N LEU A 44 17.90 -9.25 9.47
CA LEU A 44 18.85 -10.32 9.80
C LEU A 44 18.46 -11.65 9.15
N GLN A 45 17.21 -12.06 9.35
CA GLN A 45 16.59 -13.27 8.82
C GLN A 45 15.50 -12.92 7.82
N ALA A 46 15.22 -13.85 6.92
CA ALA A 46 14.15 -13.69 5.96
C ALA A 46 13.33 -14.98 5.81
N TRP A 47 12.08 -14.81 5.42
CA TRP A 47 11.11 -15.86 5.17
C TRP A 47 10.44 -15.65 3.83
N THR A 48 9.97 -16.74 3.23
CA THR A 48 9.20 -16.69 1.99
C THR A 48 7.91 -17.48 2.15
N CYS A 49 6.88 -17.06 1.41
CA CYS A 49 5.62 -17.79 1.28
C CYS A 49 5.28 -17.83 -0.20
N HIS A 50 5.07 -19.02 -0.75
CA HIS A 50 4.69 -19.20 -2.15
C HIS A 50 3.29 -19.79 -2.14
N ALA A 51 2.27 -18.94 -2.19
CA ALA A 51 0.89 -19.37 -2.15
C ALA A 51 0.47 -19.77 -3.56
N THR A 52 0.42 -21.07 -3.86
CA THR A 52 0.13 -21.55 -5.23
C THR A 52 -1.33 -21.31 -5.60
N GLU A 53 -1.66 -21.43 -6.89
CA GLU A 53 -3.05 -21.23 -7.35
C GLU A 53 -4.02 -22.20 -6.67
N GLU A 54 -3.58 -23.45 -6.45
CA GLU A 54 -4.36 -24.49 -5.79
C GLU A 54 -4.61 -24.15 -4.32
N GLU A 55 -3.57 -23.75 -3.59
CA GLU A 55 -3.67 -23.39 -2.18
C GLU A 55 -4.54 -22.13 -2.00
N VAL A 56 -4.35 -21.11 -2.84
CA VAL A 56 -5.18 -19.90 -2.81
C VAL A 56 -6.63 -20.23 -3.10
N LYS A 57 -6.90 -21.08 -4.10
CA LYS A 57 -8.26 -21.53 -4.43
C LYS A 57 -8.92 -22.30 -3.29
N GLU A 58 -8.19 -23.19 -2.64
CA GLU A 58 -8.69 -23.92 -1.46
C GLU A 58 -8.97 -22.98 -0.29
N ARG A 59 -8.11 -22.00 -0.05
CA ARG A 59 -8.34 -21.02 1.03
C ARG A 59 -9.49 -20.07 0.73
N ALA A 60 -9.64 -19.65 -0.53
CA ALA A 60 -10.75 -18.81 -0.96
C ALA A 60 -12.09 -19.54 -0.80
N SER A 61 -12.14 -20.84 -1.13
CA SER A 61 -13.37 -21.64 -0.97
C SER A 61 -13.74 -21.85 0.51
N GLN A 62 -12.77 -22.00 1.42
CA GLN A 62 -13.05 -22.08 2.86
C GLN A 62 -13.77 -20.84 3.41
N TRP A 63 -13.70 -19.72 2.71
CA TRP A 63 -14.26 -18.43 3.11
C TRP A 63 -15.41 -17.98 2.20
N ASP A 64 -15.90 -18.91 1.37
CA ASP A 64 -16.97 -18.71 0.40
C ASP A 64 -16.79 -17.44 -0.44
N GLN A 65 -15.55 -17.20 -0.91
CA GLN A 65 -15.22 -16.03 -1.72
C GLN A 65 -14.51 -16.40 -3.03
N PRO A 66 -14.66 -15.58 -4.08
CA PRO A 66 -13.86 -15.69 -5.29
C PRO A 66 -12.35 -15.57 -5.01
N VAL A 67 -11.53 -16.23 -5.82
CA VAL A 67 -10.06 -16.16 -5.74
C VAL A 67 -9.57 -14.71 -5.89
N SER A 68 -10.17 -13.95 -6.80
CA SER A 68 -9.83 -12.53 -7.01
C SER A 68 -10.06 -11.70 -5.74
N GLU A 69 -11.21 -11.88 -5.07
CA GLU A 69 -11.51 -11.17 -3.83
C GLU A 69 -10.58 -11.57 -2.69
N TYR A 70 -10.24 -12.86 -2.59
CA TYR A 70 -9.26 -13.35 -1.62
C TYR A 70 -7.89 -12.66 -1.81
N ILE A 71 -7.41 -12.58 -3.05
CA ILE A 71 -6.13 -11.96 -3.38
C ILE A 71 -6.18 -10.45 -3.16
N ASP A 72 -7.22 -9.77 -3.62
CA ASP A 72 -7.36 -8.32 -3.45
C ASP A 72 -7.46 -7.93 -1.97
N LEU A 73 -8.13 -8.76 -1.15
CA LEU A 73 -8.17 -8.58 0.30
C LEU A 73 -6.78 -8.72 0.92
N ALA A 74 -6.02 -9.76 0.56
CA ALA A 74 -4.65 -9.94 1.04
C ALA A 74 -3.74 -8.78 0.60
N GLU A 75 -3.84 -8.36 -0.66
CA GLU A 75 -3.09 -7.25 -1.22
C GLU A 75 -3.43 -5.91 -0.53
N LYS A 76 -4.68 -5.71 -0.13
CA LYS A 76 -5.09 -4.52 0.62
C LYS A 76 -4.42 -4.49 2.01
N TYR A 77 -4.50 -5.59 2.76
CA TYR A 77 -4.01 -5.67 4.13
C TYR A 77 -2.49 -5.74 4.25
N LEU A 78 -1.81 -6.31 3.26
CA LEU A 78 -0.34 -6.34 3.19
C LEU A 78 0.24 -5.24 2.30
N GLY A 79 -0.61 -4.43 1.69
CA GLY A 79 -0.20 -3.24 0.95
C GLY A 79 -0.07 -2.00 1.83
N PHE A 80 -1.01 -1.85 2.77
CA PHE A 80 -1.06 -0.77 3.74
C PHE A 80 -1.62 -1.32 5.05
N GLU A 81 -1.04 -0.88 6.17
CA GLU A 81 -1.55 -1.22 7.49
C GLU A 81 -3.00 -0.73 7.63
N GLN A 82 -3.92 -1.65 7.96
CA GLN A 82 -5.33 -1.33 8.09
C GLN A 82 -5.67 -0.93 9.52
N PRO A 83 -6.36 0.21 9.74
CA PRO A 83 -6.82 0.61 11.07
C PRO A 83 -7.66 -0.48 11.72
N GLY A 84 -7.39 -0.80 12.99
CA GLY A 84 -8.12 -1.81 13.76
C GLY A 84 -7.73 -3.27 13.48
N SER A 85 -6.90 -3.52 12.46
CA SER A 85 -6.30 -4.84 12.23
C SER A 85 -5.15 -5.08 13.19
N VAL A 86 -5.16 -6.25 13.83
CA VAL A 86 -4.04 -6.77 14.62
C VAL A 86 -3.21 -7.68 13.74
N TYR A 87 -1.94 -7.35 13.54
CA TYR A 87 -0.97 -8.15 12.78
C TYR A 87 -0.08 -8.97 13.73
N GLY A 88 0.35 -10.15 13.30
CA GLY A 88 1.22 -11.02 14.09
C GLY A 88 2.17 -11.85 13.22
N PHE A 89 3.36 -12.13 13.76
CA PHE A 89 4.40 -12.93 13.09
C PHE A 89 5.12 -13.85 14.09
N SER A 90 4.40 -14.89 14.50
CA SER A 90 4.83 -15.80 15.57
C SER A 90 5.62 -16.99 15.04
N ASP A 91 6.42 -17.61 15.91
CA ASP A 91 7.11 -18.87 15.60
C ASP A 91 6.11 -19.99 15.29
N ALA A 92 6.41 -20.77 14.25
CA ALA A 92 5.61 -21.91 13.82
C ALA A 92 6.42 -23.23 13.80
N GLY A 93 7.55 -23.26 14.51
CA GLY A 93 8.47 -24.40 14.58
C GLY A 93 9.36 -24.55 13.36
N ASN A 94 10.52 -25.19 13.54
CA ASN A 94 11.51 -25.47 12.48
C ASN A 94 11.95 -24.22 11.70
N GLY A 95 11.99 -23.06 12.36
CA GLY A 95 12.32 -21.77 11.76
C GLY A 95 11.20 -21.14 10.91
N PHE A 96 10.09 -21.85 10.71
CA PHE A 96 8.92 -21.28 10.04
C PHE A 96 8.30 -20.21 10.93
N ARG A 97 7.71 -19.21 10.29
CA ARG A 97 6.94 -18.16 10.95
C ARG A 97 5.51 -18.16 10.44
N ARG A 98 4.56 -17.71 11.25
CA ARG A 98 3.17 -17.58 10.87
C ARG A 98 2.80 -16.12 10.76
N LEU A 99 2.59 -15.65 9.54
CA LEU A 99 2.05 -14.31 9.30
C LEU A 99 0.54 -14.34 9.48
N THR A 100 0.03 -13.43 10.30
CA THR A 100 -1.38 -13.31 10.62
C THR A 100 -1.84 -11.86 10.61
N TRP A 101 -3.10 -11.64 10.25
CA TRP A 101 -3.77 -10.37 10.49
C TRP A 101 -5.28 -10.59 10.68
N THR A 102 -5.92 -9.68 11.38
CA THR A 102 -7.37 -9.72 11.59
C THR A 102 -8.10 -8.78 10.65
N PHE A 103 -9.30 -9.17 10.23
CA PHE A 103 -10.16 -8.34 9.40
C PHE A 103 -11.62 -8.64 9.73
N GLU A 104 -12.51 -7.74 9.37
CA GLU A 104 -13.94 -7.90 9.58
C GLU A 104 -14.64 -8.18 8.25
N LYS A 105 -15.50 -9.20 8.24
CA LYS A 105 -16.41 -9.51 7.13
C LYS A 105 -17.80 -9.74 7.72
N GLU A 106 -18.79 -8.99 7.24
CA GLU A 106 -20.20 -9.12 7.67
C GLU A 106 -20.39 -9.06 9.20
N GLY A 107 -19.63 -8.20 9.88
CA GLY A 107 -19.69 -8.05 11.34
C GLY A 107 -18.98 -9.15 12.14
N THR A 108 -18.32 -10.09 11.47
CA THR A 108 -17.52 -11.15 12.10
C THR A 108 -16.03 -10.84 11.95
N LYS A 109 -15.30 -10.86 13.08
CA LYS A 109 -13.84 -10.73 13.09
C LYS A 109 -13.20 -12.07 12.77
N LEU A 110 -12.45 -12.10 11.68
CA LEU A 110 -11.75 -13.27 11.16
C LEU A 110 -10.24 -13.03 11.21
N GLU A 111 -9.46 -14.11 11.15
CA GLU A 111 -8.01 -14.05 11.15
C GLU A 111 -7.45 -14.76 9.92
N TRP A 112 -6.71 -14.00 9.12
CA TRP A 112 -5.95 -14.51 8.00
C TRP A 112 -4.64 -15.12 8.49
N ARG A 113 -4.22 -16.27 7.94
CA ARG A 113 -3.01 -16.98 8.41
C ARG A 113 -2.27 -17.65 7.26
N TRP A 114 -1.00 -17.33 7.09
CA TRP A 114 -0.09 -18.02 6.18
C TRP A 114 1.19 -18.46 6.89
N LYS A 115 1.66 -19.66 6.55
CA LYS A 115 2.91 -20.21 7.06
C LYS A 115 4.04 -19.82 6.10
N CYS A 116 5.05 -19.16 6.62
CA CYS A 116 6.21 -18.68 5.89
C CYS A 116 7.42 -19.53 6.26
N GLN A 117 8.13 -20.03 5.26
CA GLN A 117 9.32 -20.87 5.45
C GLN A 117 10.58 -20.01 5.53
N PRO A 118 11.63 -20.44 6.24
CA PRO A 118 12.93 -19.78 6.19
C PRO A 118 13.39 -19.61 4.74
N SER A 119 13.91 -18.43 4.40
CA SER A 119 14.55 -18.25 3.11
C SER A 119 15.81 -19.11 3.03
N PRO A 120 16.08 -19.81 1.92
CA PRO A 120 17.35 -20.52 1.72
C PRO A 120 18.55 -19.56 1.71
N ASN A 121 18.32 -18.28 1.42
CA ASN A 121 19.35 -17.24 1.45
C ASN A 121 18.76 -15.93 1.96
N SER A 122 18.78 -15.74 3.28
CA SER A 122 18.26 -14.54 3.93
C SER A 122 18.89 -13.25 3.42
N LYS A 123 20.21 -13.25 3.15
CA LYS A 123 20.92 -12.07 2.64
C LYS A 123 20.35 -11.63 1.29
N LYS A 124 20.15 -12.58 0.38
CA LYS A 124 19.57 -12.30 -0.93
C LYS A 124 18.15 -11.78 -0.81
N THR A 125 17.28 -12.47 -0.05
CA THR A 125 15.89 -12.01 0.13
C THR A 125 15.80 -10.62 0.73
N THR A 126 16.65 -10.31 1.73
CA THR A 126 16.73 -8.96 2.31
C THR A 126 17.19 -7.94 1.27
N ALA A 127 18.23 -8.23 0.49
CA ALA A 127 18.69 -7.35 -0.58
C ALA A 127 17.59 -7.11 -1.62
N ASP A 128 16.89 -8.15 -2.09
CA ASP A 128 15.80 -8.04 -3.07
C ASP A 128 14.60 -7.21 -2.56
N VAL A 129 14.39 -7.16 -1.24
CA VAL A 129 13.39 -6.28 -0.60
C VAL A 129 13.89 -4.84 -0.54
N LEU A 130 15.16 -4.62 -0.18
CA LEU A 130 15.77 -3.29 -0.11
C LEU A 130 15.91 -2.66 -1.48
N ASP A 131 16.34 -3.42 -2.50
CA ASP A 131 16.44 -2.95 -3.89
C ASP A 131 15.08 -2.47 -4.39
N PHE A 132 14.01 -3.25 -4.13
CA PHE A 132 12.64 -2.84 -4.46
C PHE A 132 12.25 -1.53 -3.77
N LEU A 133 12.59 -1.35 -2.49
CA LEU A 133 12.28 -0.13 -1.75
C LEU A 133 13.11 1.06 -2.27
N MET A 134 14.38 0.86 -2.63
CA MET A 134 15.23 1.90 -3.20
C MET A 134 14.73 2.34 -4.58
N ASP A 135 14.40 1.41 -5.47
CA ASP A 135 13.83 1.71 -6.79
C ASP A 135 12.51 2.48 -6.67
N ALA A 136 11.63 2.04 -5.75
CA ALA A 136 10.38 2.74 -5.49
C ALA A 136 10.60 4.16 -4.95
N ASN A 137 11.60 4.35 -4.08
CA ASN A 137 11.94 5.66 -3.52
C ASN A 137 12.47 6.62 -4.59
N ILE A 138 13.37 6.15 -5.46
CA ILE A 138 13.91 6.95 -6.58
C ILE A 138 12.76 7.42 -7.47
N ARG A 139 11.90 6.50 -7.93
CA ARG A 139 10.75 6.84 -8.79
C ARG A 139 9.79 7.82 -8.12
N LEU A 140 9.45 7.60 -6.85
CA LEU A 140 8.57 8.50 -6.10
C LEU A 140 9.17 9.90 -5.95
N SER A 141 10.47 9.98 -5.69
CA SER A 141 11.18 11.26 -5.56
C SER A 141 11.11 12.07 -6.85
N GLU A 142 11.34 11.43 -8.00
CA GLU A 142 11.20 12.06 -9.32
C GLU A 142 9.75 12.51 -9.59
N GLU A 143 8.77 11.65 -9.29
CA GLU A 143 7.35 11.95 -9.50
C GLU A 143 6.87 13.14 -8.65
N VAL A 144 7.32 13.23 -7.39
CA VAL A 144 7.01 14.34 -6.49
C VAL A 144 7.52 15.66 -7.04
N VAL A 145 8.76 15.70 -7.56
CA VAL A 145 9.34 16.91 -8.15
C VAL A 145 8.50 17.37 -9.35
N LEU A 146 8.18 16.45 -10.27
CA LEU A 146 7.39 16.77 -11.46
C LEU A 146 5.97 17.24 -11.12
N LYS A 147 5.28 16.57 -10.19
CA LYS A 147 3.94 16.96 -9.78
C LYS A 147 3.92 18.31 -9.06
N THR A 148 4.93 18.59 -8.24
CA THR A 148 5.04 19.88 -7.54
C THR A 148 5.19 21.02 -8.54
N GLN A 149 6.09 20.91 -9.53
CA GLN A 149 6.26 21.92 -10.58
C GLN A 149 4.96 22.14 -11.39
N SER A 150 4.26 21.05 -11.72
CA SER A 150 2.98 21.13 -12.43
C SER A 150 1.91 21.86 -11.61
N ALA A 151 1.82 21.55 -10.31
CA ALA A 151 0.88 22.16 -9.39
C ALA A 151 1.16 23.67 -9.21
N GLU A 152 2.43 24.07 -9.10
CA GLU A 152 2.83 25.48 -9.04
C GLU A 152 2.44 26.24 -10.32
N ARG A 153 2.67 25.64 -11.49
CA ARG A 153 2.26 26.24 -12.78
C ARG A 153 0.74 26.44 -12.85
N LEU A 154 -0.04 25.42 -12.49
CA LEU A 154 -1.50 25.50 -12.49
C LEU A 154 -2.01 26.55 -11.50
N LYS A 155 -1.37 26.68 -10.34
CA LYS A 155 -1.69 27.71 -9.36
C LYS A 155 -1.45 29.12 -9.94
N LEU A 156 -0.31 29.35 -10.59
CA LEU A 156 -0.01 30.64 -11.21
C LEU A 156 -0.99 30.98 -12.34
N GLU A 157 -1.42 30.01 -13.13
CA GLU A 157 -2.45 30.22 -14.15
C GLU A 157 -3.81 30.54 -13.53
N ALA A 158 -4.20 29.83 -12.47
CA ALA A 158 -5.44 30.11 -11.73
C ALA A 158 -5.45 31.53 -11.14
N GLU A 159 -4.34 31.99 -10.57
CA GLU A 159 -4.19 33.35 -10.04
C GLU A 159 -4.32 34.42 -11.16
N LYS A 160 -3.73 34.17 -12.33
CA LYS A 160 -3.90 35.06 -13.50
C LYS A 160 -5.35 35.12 -13.97
N CYS A 161 -6.01 33.97 -14.07
CA CYS A 161 -7.43 33.91 -14.45
C CYS A 161 -8.33 34.62 -13.44
N LEU A 162 -8.05 34.49 -12.13
CA LEU A 162 -8.76 35.20 -11.07
C LEU A 162 -8.61 36.72 -11.24
N ALA A 163 -7.37 37.21 -11.36
CA ALA A 163 -7.10 38.64 -11.53
C ALA A 163 -7.75 39.21 -12.80
N GLN A 164 -7.76 38.44 -13.90
CA GLN A 164 -8.45 38.84 -15.13
C GLN A 164 -9.97 38.87 -14.95
N SER A 165 -10.55 37.90 -14.24
CA SER A 165 -11.98 37.85 -13.95
C SER A 165 -12.43 39.02 -13.07
N GLU A 166 -11.67 39.36 -12.03
CA GLU A 166 -11.93 40.52 -11.17
C GLU A 166 -11.89 41.83 -11.96
N LYS A 167 -10.87 41.99 -12.82
CA LYS A 167 -10.75 43.15 -13.71
C LYS A 167 -11.96 43.27 -14.65
N LEU A 168 -12.32 42.18 -15.33
CA LEU A 168 -13.48 42.15 -16.23
C LEU A 168 -14.79 42.42 -15.48
N GLY A 169 -14.93 41.92 -14.24
CA GLY A 169 -16.07 42.20 -13.37
C GLY A 169 -16.21 43.70 -13.05
N ASN A 170 -15.10 44.35 -12.70
CA ASN A 170 -15.07 45.79 -12.45
C ASN A 170 -15.38 46.61 -13.70
N GLU A 171 -14.74 46.28 -14.84
CA GLU A 171 -15.00 46.95 -16.13
C GLU A 171 -16.46 46.80 -16.56
N LYS A 172 -17.04 45.61 -16.36
CA LYS A 172 -18.47 45.37 -16.62
C LYS A 172 -19.35 46.23 -15.72
N ALA A 173 -19.07 46.31 -14.42
CA ALA A 173 -19.84 47.13 -13.49
C ALA A 173 -19.76 48.62 -13.85
N GLU A 174 -18.58 49.12 -14.22
CA GLU A 174 -18.40 50.50 -14.72
C GLU A 174 -19.19 50.75 -16.00
N PHE A 175 -19.15 49.81 -16.95
CA PHE A 175 -19.87 49.91 -18.21
C PHE A 175 -21.40 49.90 -17.99
N GLU A 176 -21.90 48.98 -17.16
CA GLU A 176 -23.32 48.90 -16.79
C GLU A 176 -23.78 50.19 -16.12
N ASN A 177 -22.98 50.77 -15.22
CA ASN A 177 -23.30 52.04 -14.57
C ASN A 177 -23.35 53.20 -15.58
N LYS A 178 -22.41 53.27 -16.53
CA LYS A 178 -22.41 54.30 -17.60
C LYS A 178 -23.62 54.20 -18.54
N ILE A 179 -24.06 52.99 -18.88
CA ILE A 179 -25.15 52.75 -19.84
C ILE A 179 -26.52 52.83 -19.18
N TYR A 180 -26.69 52.15 -18.05
CA TYR A 180 -27.98 51.93 -17.40
C TYR A 180 -28.19 52.79 -16.16
N GLY A 181 -27.15 53.38 -15.60
CA GLY A 181 -27.24 54.30 -14.46
C GLY A 181 -27.82 55.67 -14.79
N LYS A 182 -28.74 55.78 -15.77
CA LYS A 182 -29.31 57.04 -16.26
C LYS A 182 -29.65 58.04 -15.14
N VAL A 183 -29.18 59.28 -15.34
CA VAL A 183 -29.63 60.59 -14.79
C VAL A 183 -29.88 60.63 -13.28
#